data_AF-A0A660YYT0-F1
#
_entry.id   AF-A0A660YYT0-F1
#
_cell.length_a   1.000
_cell.length_b   1.000
_cell.length_c   1.000
_cell.angle_alpha   90.00
_cell.angle_beta   90.00
_cell.angle_gamma   90.00
#
_symmetry.space_group_name_H-M   'P 1'
#
loop_
_entity.id
_entity.type
_entity.pdbx_description
1 polymer ?
#
loop_
_entity_poly.entity_id
_entity_poly.type
_entity_poly.pdbx_seq_one_letter_code
_entity_poly.pdbx_strand_id
1 'polypeptide(L)'
;MITKKRKLSRKEIKEDKLVSFVYKAQSFYEDYKNKIFTYGAVVVVAVAVAYFYVNQQRADNENAGVELSRTMVLYDQGAYLQAIEGQQGTNIIGLKKIVEEYGGTENGESAKIFLANSYSFLGNYEEALKYYEDYS
;
A
#
# COMPACT_ATOMS: atom_id res chain seq x y z
N MET A 1 -21.83 62.72 33.79
CA MET A 1 -20.36 62.72 33.81
C MET A 1 -19.86 61.67 32.83
N ILE A 2 -19.10 62.06 31.80
CA ILE A 2 -18.55 61.12 30.81
C ILE A 2 -17.20 60.64 31.35
N THR A 3 -17.13 59.40 31.82
CA THR A 3 -15.91 58.83 32.39
C THR A 3 -14.83 58.71 31.32
N LYS A 4 -13.67 59.34 31.55
CA LYS A 4 -12.54 59.39 30.61
C LYS A 4 -12.06 57.97 30.28
N LYS A 5 -12.21 57.56 29.02
CA LYS A 5 -11.72 56.26 28.51
C LYS A 5 -10.19 56.22 28.66
N ARG A 6 -9.65 55.28 29.47
CA ARG A 6 -8.19 55.07 29.61
C ARG A 6 -7.60 54.70 28.23
N LYS A 7 -6.60 55.45 27.77
CA LYS A 7 -5.81 55.10 26.59
C LYS A 7 -4.78 54.04 27.00
N LEU A 8 -5.04 52.78 26.66
CA LEU A 8 -4.10 51.68 26.87
C LEU A 8 -2.91 51.82 25.89
N SER A 9 -1.71 51.55 26.38
CA SER A 9 -0.47 51.53 25.59
C SER A 9 -0.47 50.34 24.62
N ARG A 10 0.14 50.50 23.44
CA ARG A 10 0.30 49.41 22.46
C ARG A 10 1.01 48.18 23.04
N LYS A 11 1.86 48.36 24.07
CA LYS A 11 2.54 47.27 24.77
C LYS A 11 1.56 46.46 25.63
N GLU A 12 0.69 47.13 26.40
CA GLU A 12 -0.34 46.51 27.25
C GLU A 12 -1.38 45.74 26.41
N ILE A 13 -1.79 46.28 25.27
CA ILE A 13 -2.72 45.60 24.34
C ILE A 13 -2.09 44.33 23.74
N LYS A 14 -0.76 44.31 23.50
CA LYS A 14 -0.05 43.13 23.00
C LYS A 14 0.14 42.07 24.08
N GLU A 15 0.49 42.50 25.29
CA GLU A 15 0.67 41.61 26.45
C GLU A 15 -0.63 40.90 26.81
N ASP A 16 -1.76 41.61 26.85
CA ASP A 16 -3.10 41.05 27.08
C ASP A 16 -3.53 40.05 25.98
N LYS A 17 -3.21 40.34 24.71
CA LYS A 17 -3.44 39.38 23.61
C LYS A 17 -2.58 38.12 23.72
N LEU A 18 -1.32 38.24 24.14
CA LEU A 18 -0.44 37.08 24.31
C LEU A 18 -0.88 36.24 25.50
N VAL A 19 -1.20 36.87 26.62
CA VAL A 19 -1.68 36.19 27.84
C VAL A 19 -3.01 35.48 27.57
N SER A 20 -3.97 36.15 26.93
CA SER A 20 -5.24 35.52 26.54
C SER A 20 -5.07 34.41 25.51
N PHE A 21 -4.10 34.52 24.60
CA PHE A 21 -3.75 33.43 23.68
C PHE A 21 -3.20 32.22 24.43
N VAL A 22 -2.28 32.41 25.39
CA VAL A 22 -1.72 31.33 26.21
C VAL A 22 -2.82 30.63 27.01
N TYR A 23 -3.72 31.39 27.65
CA TYR A 23 -4.85 30.79 28.38
C TYR A 23 -5.78 29.99 27.47
N LYS A 24 -6.08 30.50 26.27
CA LYS A 24 -6.89 29.77 25.27
C LYS A 24 -6.20 28.51 24.76
N ALA A 25 -4.89 28.55 24.56
CA ALA A 25 -4.12 27.39 24.16
C ALA A 25 -4.07 26.33 25.28
N GLN A 26 -3.90 26.77 26.53
CA GLN A 26 -3.92 25.90 27.70
C GLN A 26 -5.30 25.27 27.90
N SER A 27 -6.39 26.03 27.82
CA SER A 27 -7.75 25.49 27.94
C SER A 27 -8.04 24.50 26.82
N PHE A 28 -7.67 24.83 25.58
CA PHE A 28 -7.81 23.91 24.45
C PHE A 28 -7.01 22.62 24.66
N TYR A 29 -5.77 22.71 25.15
CA TYR A 29 -5.01 21.51 25.46
C TYR A 29 -5.69 20.68 26.56
N GLU A 30 -6.14 21.28 27.66
CA GLU A 30 -6.82 20.54 28.73
C GLU A 30 -8.13 19.89 28.27
N ASP A 31 -8.91 20.59 27.45
CA ASP A 31 -10.19 20.13 26.93
C ASP A 31 -10.03 18.99 25.89
N TYR A 32 -8.93 18.99 25.14
CA TYR A 32 -8.72 18.08 24.02
C TYR A 32 -7.53 17.12 24.19
N LYS A 33 -6.75 17.17 25.27
CA LYS A 33 -5.54 16.34 25.45
C LYS A 33 -5.79 14.87 25.16
N ASN A 34 -6.86 14.31 25.73
CA ASN A 34 -7.20 12.90 25.53
C ASN A 34 -7.53 12.62 24.06
N LYS A 35 -8.26 13.52 23.39
CA LYS A 35 -8.58 13.40 21.96
C LYS A 35 -7.32 13.51 21.10
N ILE A 36 -6.43 14.46 21.40
CA ILE A 36 -5.16 14.67 20.68
C ILE A 36 -4.30 13.41 20.80
N PHE A 37 -4.15 12.85 21.99
CA PHE A 37 -3.42 11.60 22.18
C PHE A 37 -4.06 10.43 21.42
N THR A 38 -5.37 10.26 21.51
CA THR A 38 -6.07 9.18 20.81
C THR A 38 -5.96 9.30 19.29
N TYR A 39 -6.26 10.47 18.71
CA TYR A 39 -6.14 10.68 17.28
C TYR A 39 -4.69 10.58 16.80
N GLY A 40 -3.74 11.12 17.58
CA GLY A 40 -2.32 10.99 17.31
C GLY A 40 -1.87 9.53 17.27
N ALA A 41 -2.27 8.74 18.27
CA ALA A 41 -1.97 7.31 18.32
C ALA A 41 -2.57 6.55 17.12
N VAL A 42 -3.83 6.83 16.76
CA VAL A 42 -4.48 6.21 15.58
C VAL A 42 -3.71 6.52 14.29
N VAL A 43 -3.29 7.77 14.10
CA VAL A 43 -2.51 8.17 12.91
C VAL A 43 -1.17 7.44 12.88
N VAL A 44 -0.45 7.35 14.00
CA VAL A 44 0.84 6.63 14.06
C VAL A 44 0.66 5.16 13.71
N VAL A 45 -0.36 4.50 14.26
CA VAL A 45 -0.66 3.10 13.94
C VAL A 45 -1.02 2.93 12.46
N ALA A 46 -1.86 3.80 11.91
CA ALA A 46 -2.24 3.74 10.50
C ALA A 46 -1.02 3.89 9.56
N VAL A 47 -0.10 4.81 9.88
CA VAL A 47 1.14 5.00 9.12
C VAL A 47 2.04 3.76 9.23
N ALA A 48 2.17 3.17 10.42
CA ALA A 48 2.98 1.97 10.61
C ALA A 48 2.43 0.77 9.82
N VAL A 49 1.11 0.57 9.83
CA VAL A 49 0.44 -0.48 9.03
C VAL A 49 0.65 -0.25 7.54
N ALA A 50 0.43 0.98 7.06
CA ALA A 50 0.64 1.32 5.65
C ALA A 50 2.09 1.11 5.21
N TYR A 51 3.06 1.52 6.04
CA TYR A 51 4.47 1.30 5.78
C TYR A 51 4.83 -0.18 5.67
N PHE A 52 4.37 -1.00 6.62
CA PHE A 52 4.62 -2.44 6.61
C PHE A 52 3.99 -3.10 5.39
N TYR A 53 2.75 -2.75 5.06
CA TYR A 53 2.04 -3.27 3.89
C TYR A 53 2.77 -2.94 2.58
N VAL A 54 3.17 -1.68 2.38
CA VAL A 54 3.92 -1.27 1.17
C VAL A 54 5.26 -1.99 1.08
N ASN A 55 5.97 -2.15 2.20
CA ASN A 55 7.25 -2.84 2.20
C ASN A 55 7.12 -4.34 1.92
N GLN A 56 6.10 -4.99 2.49
CA GLN A 56 5.77 -6.39 2.20
C GLN A 56 5.41 -6.57 0.73
N GLN A 57 4.54 -5.71 0.18
CA GLN A 57 4.13 -5.78 -1.23
C GLN A 57 5.33 -5.66 -2.19
N ARG A 58 6.32 -4.84 -1.85
CA ARG A 58 7.56 -4.72 -2.64
C ARG A 58 8.40 -6.00 -2.60
N ALA A 59 8.61 -6.56 -1.41
CA ALA A 59 9.32 -7.82 -1.26
C ALA A 59 8.61 -8.96 -1.99
N ASP A 60 7.28 -9.03 -1.91
CA ASP A 60 6.48 -10.03 -2.62
C ASP A 60 6.60 -9.85 -4.13
N ASN A 61 6.57 -8.60 -4.63
CA ASN A 61 6.77 -8.32 -6.04
C ASN A 61 8.18 -8.72 -6.54
N GLU A 62 9.22 -8.48 -5.74
CA GLU A 62 10.59 -8.90 -6.05
C GLU A 62 10.69 -10.42 -6.12
N ASN A 63 10.13 -11.14 -5.15
CA ASN A 63 10.09 -12.61 -5.14
C ASN A 63 9.32 -13.15 -6.35
N ALA A 64 8.16 -12.57 -6.66
CA ALA A 64 7.36 -12.91 -7.83
C ALA A 64 8.16 -12.74 -9.13
N GLY A 65 8.92 -11.66 -9.26
CA GLY A 65 9.77 -11.41 -10.42
C GLY A 65 10.89 -12.44 -10.57
N VAL A 66 11.49 -12.87 -9.46
CA VAL A 66 12.51 -13.93 -9.47
C VAL A 66 11.91 -15.26 -9.91
N GLU A 67 10.76 -15.66 -9.36
CA GLU A 67 10.12 -16.92 -9.75
C GLU A 67 9.62 -16.87 -11.20
N LEU A 68 8.99 -15.77 -11.62
CA LEU A 68 8.56 -15.56 -13.00
C LEU A 68 9.75 -15.69 -13.96
N SER A 69 10.88 -15.05 -13.66
CA SER A 69 12.08 -15.14 -14.49
C SER A 69 12.57 -16.58 -14.68
N ARG A 70 12.47 -17.43 -13.64
CA ARG A 70 12.83 -18.85 -13.76
C ARG A 70 11.84 -19.62 -14.63
N THR A 71 10.55 -19.36 -14.45
CA THR A 71 9.48 -20.04 -15.21
C THR A 71 9.47 -19.64 -16.68
N MET A 72 9.87 -18.41 -17.01
CA MET A 72 9.98 -17.93 -18.39
C MET A 72 10.92 -18.78 -19.24
N VAL A 73 11.92 -19.45 -18.65
CA VAL A 73 12.77 -20.40 -19.39
C VAL A 73 11.95 -21.52 -20.03
N LEU A 74 10.94 -22.05 -19.34
CA LEU A 74 10.04 -23.09 -19.87
C LEU A 74 9.05 -22.49 -20.88
N TYR A 75 8.54 -21.30 -20.59
CA TYR A 75 7.61 -20.58 -21.48
C TYR A 75 8.24 -20.29 -22.84
N ASP A 76 9.46 -19.75 -22.86
CA ASP A 76 10.20 -19.39 -24.07
C ASP A 76 10.58 -20.62 -24.92
N GLN A 77 10.70 -21.78 -24.28
CA GLN A 77 10.89 -23.07 -24.96
C GLN A 77 9.59 -23.65 -25.55
N GLY A 78 8.45 -22.99 -25.32
CA GLY A 78 7.13 -23.49 -25.71
C GLY A 78 6.63 -24.66 -24.84
N ALA A 79 7.28 -24.94 -23.71
CA ALA A 79 6.89 -25.99 -22.78
C ALA A 79 5.72 -25.53 -21.88
N TYR A 80 4.62 -25.09 -22.49
CA TYR A 80 3.54 -24.37 -21.82
C TYR A 80 2.89 -25.15 -20.67
N LEU A 81 2.73 -26.47 -20.79
CA LEU A 81 2.18 -27.28 -19.69
C LEU A 81 3.09 -27.25 -18.45
N GLN A 82 4.41 -27.29 -18.66
CA GLN A 82 5.39 -27.19 -17.58
C GLN A 82 5.53 -25.75 -17.08
N ALA A 83 5.36 -24.74 -17.95
CA ALA A 83 5.31 -23.35 -17.51
C ALA A 83 4.09 -23.10 -16.60
N ILE A 84 2.94 -23.71 -16.90
CA ILE A 84 1.70 -23.59 -16.11
C ILE A 84 1.84 -24.26 -14.74
N GLU A 85 2.27 -25.53 -14.70
CA GLU A 85 2.27 -26.35 -13.49
C GLU A 85 3.60 -26.32 -12.71
N GLY A 86 4.68 -25.86 -13.35
CA GLY A 86 6.05 -25.92 -12.86
C GLY A 86 6.76 -27.21 -13.25
N GLN A 87 8.01 -27.34 -12.83
CA GLN A 87 8.85 -28.50 -13.14
C GLN A 87 9.28 -29.23 -11.86
N GLN A 88 8.71 -30.40 -11.64
CA GLN A 88 9.04 -31.26 -10.49
C GLN A 88 10.54 -31.59 -10.45
N GLY A 89 11.10 -31.62 -9.23
CA GLY A 89 12.53 -31.87 -9.02
C GLY A 89 13.43 -30.67 -9.29
N THR A 90 12.86 -29.49 -9.61
CA THR A 90 13.59 -28.23 -9.75
C THR A 90 12.98 -27.13 -8.88
N ASN A 91 13.61 -25.96 -8.87
CA ASN A 91 13.11 -24.75 -8.20
C ASN A 91 12.20 -23.89 -9.08
N ILE A 92 11.75 -24.40 -10.23
CA ILE A 92 10.83 -23.67 -11.12
C ILE A 92 9.40 -23.96 -10.70
N ILE A 93 8.76 -22.99 -10.06
CA ILE A 93 7.32 -23.04 -9.78
C ILE A 93 6.51 -22.68 -11.03
N GLY A 94 5.28 -23.17 -11.12
CA GLY A 94 4.39 -22.88 -12.24
C GLY A 94 3.79 -21.49 -12.17
N LEU A 95 3.41 -20.95 -13.33
CA LEU A 95 2.70 -19.69 -13.48
C LEU A 95 1.42 -19.65 -12.63
N LYS A 96 0.69 -20.77 -12.51
CA LYS A 96 -0.48 -20.87 -11.60
C LYS A 96 -0.12 -20.54 -10.16
N LYS A 97 0.98 -21.09 -9.68
CA LYS A 97 1.44 -20.90 -8.31
C LYS A 97 1.95 -19.47 -8.08
N ILE A 98 2.61 -18.88 -9.08
CA ILE A 98 3.02 -17.47 -9.02
C ILE A 98 1.79 -16.56 -8.93
N VAL A 99 0.75 -16.81 -9.73
CA VAL A 99 -0.51 -16.05 -9.67
C VAL A 99 -1.24 -16.25 -8.34
N GLU A 100 -1.28 -17.47 -7.81
CA GLU A 100 -1.90 -17.77 -6.52
C GLU A 100 -1.20 -17.06 -5.35
N GLU A 101 0.13 -17.10 -5.31
CA GLU A 101 0.91 -16.54 -4.20
C GLU A 101 1.15 -15.02 -4.34
N TYR A 102 1.31 -14.52 -5.56
CA TYR A 102 1.76 -13.16 -5.82
C TYR A 102 0.82 -12.34 -6.72
N GLY A 103 -0.39 -12.82 -7.01
CA GLY A 103 -1.32 -12.19 -7.96
C GLY A 103 -1.60 -10.71 -7.70
N GLY A 104 -1.53 -10.24 -6.44
CA GLY A 104 -1.71 -8.82 -6.12
C GLY A 104 -0.48 -7.92 -6.40
N THR A 105 0.59 -8.46 -6.97
CA THR A 105 1.83 -7.74 -7.31
C THR A 105 1.94 -7.51 -8.82
N GLU A 106 2.73 -6.53 -9.26
CA GLU A 106 2.93 -6.23 -10.69
C GLU A 106 3.50 -7.44 -11.47
N ASN A 107 4.46 -8.16 -10.89
CA ASN A 107 5.03 -9.37 -11.46
C ASN A 107 4.06 -10.55 -11.40
N GLY A 108 3.20 -10.64 -10.39
CA GLY A 108 2.12 -11.64 -10.35
C GLY A 108 1.06 -11.40 -11.40
N GLU A 109 0.68 -10.15 -11.66
CA GLU A 109 -0.20 -9.77 -12.76
C GLU A 109 0.45 -10.06 -14.12
N SER A 110 1.75 -9.81 -14.25
CA SER A 110 2.51 -10.24 -15.44
C SER A 110 2.46 -11.76 -15.63
N ALA A 111 2.65 -12.53 -14.56
CA ALA A 111 2.53 -13.99 -14.57
C ALA A 111 1.12 -14.45 -14.98
N LYS A 112 0.06 -13.70 -14.61
CA LYS A 112 -1.33 -13.97 -15.00
C LYS A 112 -1.53 -13.88 -16.51
N ILE A 113 -0.93 -12.88 -17.17
CA ILE A 113 -0.94 -12.77 -18.64
C ILE A 113 -0.18 -13.94 -19.28
N PHE A 114 1.01 -14.30 -18.77
CA PHE A 114 1.75 -15.44 -19.31
C PHE A 114 1.02 -16.77 -19.08
N LEU A 115 0.29 -16.91 -17.97
CA LEU A 115 -0.56 -18.06 -17.69
C LEU A 115 -1.70 -18.16 -18.71
N ALA A 116 -2.40 -17.05 -18.94
CA ALA A 116 -3.47 -16.94 -19.93
C ALA A 116 -2.96 -17.29 -21.34
N ASN A 117 -1.81 -16.72 -21.73
CA ASN A 117 -1.15 -17.04 -23.01
C ASN A 117 -0.83 -18.53 -23.12
N SER A 118 -0.28 -19.13 -22.05
CA SER A 118 0.07 -20.56 -22.02
C SER A 118 -1.16 -21.43 -22.23
N TYR A 119 -2.29 -21.12 -21.58
CA TYR A 119 -3.56 -21.80 -21.82
C TYR A 119 -4.05 -21.61 -23.26
N SER A 120 -3.97 -20.39 -23.80
CA SER A 120 -4.34 -20.11 -25.18
C SER A 120 -3.49 -20.91 -26.19
N PHE A 121 -2.18 -21.02 -25.98
CA PHE A 121 -1.30 -21.81 -26.86
C PHE A 121 -1.57 -23.31 -26.80
N LEU A 122 -2.08 -23.81 -25.67
CA LEU A 122 -2.55 -25.18 -25.53
C LEU A 122 -3.99 -25.39 -26.05
N GLY A 123 -4.63 -24.33 -26.55
CA GLY A 123 -6.01 -24.37 -27.05
C GLY A 123 -7.08 -24.34 -25.96
N ASN A 124 -6.70 -24.11 -24.69
CA ASN A 124 -7.64 -23.98 -23.60
C ASN A 124 -8.12 -22.53 -23.44
N TYR A 125 -8.98 -22.09 -24.36
CA TYR A 125 -9.39 -20.69 -24.44
C TYR A 125 -10.31 -20.23 -23.30
N GLU A 126 -11.07 -21.14 -22.67
CA GLU A 126 -11.96 -20.80 -21.56
C GLU A 126 -11.15 -20.38 -20.33
N GLU A 127 -10.17 -21.19 -19.92
CA GLU A 127 -9.23 -20.83 -18.87
C GLU A 127 -8.40 -19.60 -19.23
N ALA A 128 -7.95 -19.48 -20.49
CA ALA A 128 -7.21 -18.30 -20.92
C ALA A 128 -8.02 -17.02 -20.71
N LEU A 129 -9.29 -17.01 -21.15
CA LEU A 129 -10.18 -15.86 -20.99
C LEU A 129 -10.38 -15.49 -19.52
N LYS A 130 -10.59 -16.48 -18.64
CA LYS A 130 -10.71 -16.25 -17.20
C LYS A 130 -9.54 -15.44 -16.63
N TYR A 131 -8.30 -15.78 -17.00
CA TYR A 131 -7.12 -15.07 -16.50
C TYR A 131 -6.89 -13.72 -17.19
N TYR A 132 -7.27 -13.56 -18.47
CA TYR A 132 -7.24 -12.24 -19.12
C TYR A 132 -8.25 -11.26 -18.51
N GLU A 133 -9.43 -11.74 -18.11
CA GLU A 133 -10.46 -10.91 -17.47
C GLU A 133 -10.13 -10.56 -16.02
N ASP A 134 -9.38 -11.43 -15.33
CA ASP A 134 -8.97 -11.23 -13.94
C ASP A 134 -7.74 -10.31 -13.77
N TYR A 135 -7.01 -10.02 -14.86
CA TYR A 135 -5.87 -9.11 -14.84
C TYR A 135 -6.27 -7.68 -14.47
N SER A 136 -5.48 -7.01 -13.60
CA SER A 136 -5.74 -5.67 -13.06
C SER A 136 -4.62 -4.66 -13.33
#